data_AF-A0A5R8ZX34-F1
#
_entry.id   AF-A0A5R8ZX34-F1
#
_cell.length_a   1.000
_cell.length_b   1.000
_cell.length_c   1.000
_cell.angle_alpha   90.00
_cell.angle_beta   90.00
_cell.angle_gamma   90.00
#
_symmetry.space_group_name_H-M   'P 1'
#
loop_
_entity.id
_entity.type
_entity.pdbx_description
1 polymer ?
#
loop_
_entity_poly.entity_id
_entity_poly.type
_entity_poly.pdbx_seq_one_letter_code
_entity_poly.pdbx_strand_id
1 'polypeptide(L)'
;MESPFQKLTDAFQDQYRVNFSLERPDGSIVLTLSTEAGVAARRLIRNTQLQDPEQLQRFIQSIRFGIAIEQGGTAPQLLAAMTRGENGLPIAS
;
A
#
# COMPACT_ATOMS: atom_id res chain seq x y z
N MET A 1 -4.39 -5.94 -18.76
CA MET A 1 -4.44 -6.34 -17.34
C MET A 1 -3.16 -5.86 -16.70
N GLU A 2 -3.22 -5.00 -15.69
CA GLU A 2 -2.01 -4.61 -14.95
C GLU A 2 -1.56 -5.75 -14.03
N SER A 3 -0.25 -6.03 -14.08
CA SER A 3 0.40 -6.96 -13.15
C SER A 3 0.24 -6.47 -11.71
N PRO A 4 0.04 -7.35 -10.72
CA PRO A 4 -0.09 -6.94 -9.31
C PRO A 4 1.15 -6.18 -8.81
N PHE A 5 2.33 -6.52 -9.34
CA PHE A 5 3.57 -5.79 -9.08
C PHE A 5 3.51 -4.36 -9.60
N GLN A 6 2.94 -4.15 -10.80
CA GLN A 6 2.80 -2.81 -11.37
C GLN A 6 1.86 -1.95 -10.53
N LYS A 7 0.74 -2.53 -10.05
CA LYS A 7 -0.18 -1.83 -9.15
C LYS A 7 0.46 -1.44 -7.82
N LEU A 8 1.27 -2.34 -7.24
CA LEU A 8 2.03 -2.05 -6.03
C LEU A 8 3.08 -0.96 -6.26
N THR A 9 3.81 -1.05 -7.37
CA THR A 9 4.76 -0.01 -7.76
C THR A 9 4.06 1.32 -7.94
N ASP A 10 2.97 1.38 -8.70
CA ASP A 10 2.22 2.60 -8.96
C ASP A 10 1.69 3.27 -7.69
N ALA A 11 1.19 2.47 -6.75
CA ALA A 11 0.67 2.96 -5.49
C ALA A 11 1.73 3.63 -4.56
N PHE A 12 3.02 3.34 -4.74
CA PHE A 12 4.07 3.77 -3.81
C PHE A 12 5.27 4.46 -4.45
N GLN A 13 5.49 4.32 -5.77
CA GLN A 13 6.69 4.80 -6.47
C GLN A 13 6.89 6.31 -6.41
N ASP A 14 5.81 7.08 -6.23
CA ASP A 14 5.85 8.54 -6.12
C ASP A 14 6.64 9.01 -4.87
N GLN A 15 6.56 8.24 -3.77
CA GLN A 15 7.14 8.64 -2.47
C GLN A 15 8.19 7.67 -1.94
N TYR A 16 8.21 6.43 -2.44
CA TYR A 16 9.05 5.36 -1.90
C TYR A 16 9.78 4.63 -3.03
N ARG A 17 11.02 4.21 -2.74
CA ARG A 17 11.67 3.15 -3.51
C ARG A 17 10.99 1.83 -3.21
N VAL A 18 10.36 1.27 -4.23
CA VAL A 18 9.65 -0.01 -4.18
C VAL A 18 10.62 -1.13 -4.54
N ASN A 19 10.83 -2.08 -3.63
CA ASN A 19 11.64 -3.27 -3.89
C ASN A 19 10.85 -4.54 -3.58
N PHE A 20 10.95 -5.53 -4.47
CA PHE A 20 10.36 -6.84 -4.32
C PHE A 20 11.45 -7.89 -4.20
N SER A 21 11.43 -8.66 -3.12
CA SER A 21 12.36 -9.77 -2.89
C SER A 21 11.61 -11.09 -2.82
N LEU A 22 12.03 -12.07 -3.61
CA LEU A 22 11.42 -13.40 -3.66
C LEU A 22 12.08 -14.29 -2.59
N GLU A 23 11.66 -14.11 -1.34
CA GLU A 23 12.33 -14.72 -0.18
C GLU A 23 11.88 -16.15 0.13
N ARG A 24 10.84 -16.68 -0.54
CA ARG A 24 10.29 -17.99 -0.19
C ARG A 24 9.95 -18.88 -1.38
N PRO A 25 10.19 -20.21 -1.27
CA PRO A 25 9.82 -21.19 -2.29
C PRO A 25 8.30 -21.36 -2.43
N ASP A 26 7.52 -20.92 -1.43
CA ASP A 26 6.05 -20.90 -1.43
C ASP A 26 5.45 -19.82 -2.37
N GLY A 27 6.29 -19.06 -3.08
CA GLY A 27 5.85 -17.99 -3.99
C GLY A 27 5.43 -16.70 -3.27
N SER A 28 5.60 -16.64 -1.95
CA SER A 28 5.46 -15.40 -1.18
C SER A 28 6.64 -14.46 -1.47
N ILE A 29 6.35 -13.16 -1.60
CA ILE A 29 7.34 -12.12 -1.82
C ILE A 29 7.38 -11.16 -0.63
N VAL A 30 8.47 -10.44 -0.48
CA VAL A 30 8.58 -9.34 0.47
C VAL A 30 8.64 -8.02 -0.30
N LEU A 31 7.70 -7.14 0.02
CA LEU A 31 7.69 -5.75 -0.40
C LEU A 31 8.41 -4.92 0.65
N THR A 32 9.43 -4.19 0.19
CA THR A 32 10.13 -3.20 1.00
C THR A 32 9.93 -1.82 0.36
N LEU A 33 9.44 -0.89 1.16
CA LEU A 33 9.30 0.52 0.83
C LEU A 33 10.36 1.28 1.62
N SER A 34 11.24 1.98 0.92
CA SER A 34 12.31 2.76 1.54
C SER A 34 12.35 4.18 1.00
N THR A 35 12.85 5.09 1.84
CA THR A 35 13.18 6.47 1.50
C THR A 35 14.68 6.68 1.74
N GLU A 36 15.17 7.90 1.55
CA GLU A 36 16.56 8.25 1.87
C GLU A 36 16.89 8.11 3.37
N ALA A 37 15.87 8.17 4.24
CA ALA A 37 16.03 8.01 5.68
C ALA A 37 16.11 6.53 6.12
N GLY A 38 15.76 5.58 5.24
CA GLY A 38 15.78 4.14 5.55
C GLY A 38 14.51 3.42 5.11
N VAL A 39 14.20 2.29 5.76
CA VAL A 39 13.02 1.47 5.44
C VAL A 39 11.79 2.06 6.10
N ALA A 40 10.82 2.53 5.29
CA ALA A 40 9.54 3.06 5.75
C ALA A 40 8.52 1.97 6.05
N ALA A 41 8.52 0.88 5.26
CA ALA A 41 7.71 -0.29 5.54
C ALA A 41 8.32 -1.55 4.92
N ARG A 42 8.16 -2.68 5.61
CA ARG A 42 8.46 -4.01 5.07
C ARG A 42 7.30 -4.94 5.34
N ARG A 43 6.78 -5.60 4.30
CA ARG A 43 5.62 -6.47 4.39
C ARG A 43 5.78 -7.71 3.52
N LEU A 44 5.41 -8.86 4.08
CA LEU A 44 5.28 -10.11 3.34
C LEU A 44 3.95 -10.13 2.59
N ILE A 45 3.97 -10.54 1.33
CA ILE A 45 2.81 -10.74 0.48
C ILE A 45 2.76 -12.20 0.08
N ARG A 46 1.65 -12.89 0.39
CA ARG A 46 1.44 -14.26 -0.07
C ARG A 46 1.04 -14.27 -1.54
N ASN A 47 1.38 -15.34 -2.26
CA ASN A 47 1.01 -15.48 -3.67
C ASN A 47 -0.51 -15.38 -3.88
N THR A 48 -1.30 -15.95 -2.98
CA THR A 48 -2.78 -15.85 -2.99
C THR A 48 -3.30 -14.44 -2.85
N GLN A 49 -2.58 -13.54 -2.16
CA GLN A 49 -2.96 -12.13 -2.03
C GLN A 49 -2.56 -11.30 -3.27
N LEU A 50 -1.50 -11.70 -3.99
CA LEU A 50 -1.10 -11.04 -5.25
C LEU A 50 -2.05 -11.37 -6.39
N GLN A 51 -2.56 -12.60 -6.41
CA GLN A 51 -3.46 -13.08 -7.45
C GLN A 51 -4.90 -12.57 -7.27
N ASP A 52 -5.26 -12.15 -6.05
CA ASP A 52 -6.58 -11.62 -5.75
C ASP A 52 -6.59 -10.07 -5.72
N PRO A 53 -7.31 -9.40 -6.64
CA PRO A 53 -7.26 -7.95 -6.79
C PRO A 53 -7.86 -7.20 -5.59
N GLU A 54 -8.87 -7.75 -4.91
CA GLU A 54 -9.47 -7.12 -3.74
C GLU A 54 -8.53 -7.18 -2.53
N GLN A 55 -7.91 -8.34 -2.31
CA GLN A 55 -6.92 -8.54 -1.27
C GLN A 55 -5.69 -7.67 -1.50
N LEU A 56 -5.26 -7.51 -2.76
CA LEU A 56 -4.17 -6.61 -3.13
C LEU A 56 -4.50 -5.15 -2.79
N GLN A 57 -5.70 -4.68 -3.10
CA GLN A 57 -6.13 -3.33 -2.74
C GLN A 57 -6.19 -3.13 -1.22
N ARG A 58 -6.77 -4.08 -0.48
CA ARG A 58 -6.79 -4.05 1.00
C ARG A 58 -5.38 -4.02 1.59
N PHE A 59 -4.45 -4.76 0.99
CA PHE A 59 -3.06 -4.78 1.39
C PHE A 59 -2.37 -3.43 1.17
N ILE A 60 -2.59 -2.79 0.01
CA ILE A 60 -2.10 -1.44 -0.28
C ILE A 60 -2.62 -0.44 0.76
N GLN A 61 -3.92 -0.44 1.06
CA GLN A 61 -4.49 0.46 2.06
C GLN A 61 -3.93 0.21 3.46
N SER A 62 -3.72 -1.06 3.83
CA SER A 62 -3.12 -1.42 5.11
C SER A 62 -1.69 -0.91 5.26
N ILE A 63 -0.90 -0.91 4.17
CA ILE A 63 0.45 -0.33 4.18
C ILE A 63 0.39 1.18 4.35
N ARG A 64 -0.45 1.88 3.56
CA ARG A 64 -0.61 3.34 3.66
C ARG A 64 -1.02 3.74 5.08
N PHE A 65 -1.93 2.99 5.67
CA PHE A 65 -2.35 3.20 7.05
C PHE A 65 -1.19 2.98 8.03
N GLY A 66 -0.49 1.85 7.93
CA GLY A 66 0.65 1.54 8.80
C GLY A 66 1.73 2.63 8.75
N ILE A 67 2.11 3.09 7.56
CA ILE A 67 3.12 4.15 7.40
C ILE A 67 2.63 5.46 8.00
N ALA A 68 1.39 5.85 7.75
CA ALA A 68 0.87 7.12 8.24
C ALA A 68 0.70 7.12 9.77
N ILE A 69 0.45 5.96 10.40
CA ILE A 69 0.52 5.83 11.87
C ILE A 69 1.96 5.99 12.38
N GLU A 70 2.94 5.32 11.76
CA GLU A 70 4.35 5.41 12.17
C GLU A 70 4.96 6.80 11.95
N GLN A 71 4.48 7.55 10.95
CA GLN A 71 4.87 8.95 10.72
C GLN A 71 4.12 9.97 11.61
N GLY A 72 3.30 9.52 12.58
CA GLY A 72 2.60 10.39 13.53
C GLY A 72 1.30 11.00 13.00
N GLY A 73 0.75 10.46 11.91
CA GLY A 73 -0.56 10.85 11.40
C GLY A 73 -1.68 10.39 12.32
N THR A 74 -2.33 11.33 13.01
CA THR A 74 -3.56 11.05 13.76
C THR A 74 -4.62 10.43 12.86
N ALA A 75 -5.23 9.32 13.31
CA ALA A 75 -6.32 8.57 12.66
C ALA A 75 -7.36 9.39 11.85
N PRO A 76 -7.84 10.58 12.28
CA PRO A 76 -8.73 11.42 11.47
C PRO A 76 -8.15 11.90 10.13
N GLN A 77 -6.84 12.14 10.02
CA GLN A 77 -6.21 12.58 8.77
C GLN A 77 -6.12 11.45 7.73
N LEU A 78 -5.91 10.21 8.20
CA LEU A 78 -5.96 9.02 7.34
C LEU A 78 -7.39 8.76 6.85
N LEU A 79 -8.39 8.92 7.72
CA LEU A 79 -9.81 8.77 7.35
C LEU A 79 -10.23 9.83 6.32
N ALA A 80 -9.75 11.07 6.48
CA ALA A 80 -10.00 12.15 5.52
C ALA A 80 -9.31 11.93 4.17
N ALA A 81 -8.11 11.32 4.14
CA ALA A 81 -7.43 10.95 2.90
C ALA A 81 -8.13 9.79 2.17
N MET A 82 -8.78 8.88 2.92
CA MET A 82 -9.60 7.81 2.36
C MET A 82 -10.92 8.35 1.78
N THR A 83 -11.60 9.28 2.47
CA THR A 83 -12.86 9.87 1.98
C THR A 83 -12.67 10.81 0.80
N ARG A 84 -11.47 11.36 0.59
CA ARG A 84 -11.14 12.24 -0.54
C ARG A 84 -10.87 11.47 -1.85
N GLY A 85 -10.77 10.15 -1.80
CA GLY A 85 -10.58 9.28 -2.96
C GLY A 85 -11.85 8.95 -3.76
N GLU A 86 -13.04 9.33 -3.28
CA GLU A 86 -14.29 9.22 -4.05
C GLU A 86 -14.80 10.62 -4.42
N ASN A 87 -14.61 11.00 -5.68
CA ASN A 87 -15.33 12.11 -6.27
C ASN A 87 -16.79 11.71 -6.51
N GLY A 88 -17.70 12.33 -5.75
CA GLY A 88 -19.04 12.65 -6.22
C GLY A 88 -20.19 12.29 -5.28
N LEU A 89 -20.63 13.25 -4.47
CA LEU A 89 -21.97 13.88 -4.51
C LEU A 89 -22.25 14.66 -3.21
N PRO A 90 -23.05 15.74 -3.27
CA PRO A 90 -23.00 16.81 -2.28
C PRO A 90 -23.69 16.46 -0.97
N ILE A 91 -23.10 16.95 0.12
CA ILE A 91 -23.75 17.11 1.41
C ILE A 91 -25.01 17.97 1.25
N ALA A 92 -26.17 17.42 1.57
CA ALA A 92 -27.37 18.20 1.82
C ALA A 92 -27.47 18.49 3.32
N SER A 93 -27.71 19.76 3.61
CA SER A 93 -27.77 20.44 4.91
C SER A 93 -28.67 19.80 5.98
#